data_AF-A0A231GSU0-F1
#
_entry.id   AF-A0A231GSU0-F1
#
_cell.length_a   1.000
_cell.length_b   1.000
_cell.length_c   1.000
_cell.angle_alpha   90.00
_cell.angle_beta   90.00
_cell.angle_gamma   90.00
#
_symmetry.space_group_name_H-M   'P 1'
#
loop_
_entity.id
_entity.type
_entity.pdbx_description
1 polymer ?
#
loop_
_entity_poly.entity_id
_entity_poly.type
_entity_poly.pdbx_seq_one_letter_code
_entity_poly.pdbx_strand_id
1 'polypeptide(L)' 'MLLADRVLVLDEGRIAVDLSIEQARPRRHGDPAAAHYREQLLAALGVSTEPTQYEDDAR' A
#
# COMPACT_ATOMS: atom_id res chain seq x y z
N MET A 1 -0.25 0.76 -11.04
CA MET A 1 -1.57 1.01 -10.41
C MET A 1 -1.57 2.41 -9.81
N LEU A 2 -2.69 3.14 -9.87
CA LEU A 2 -2.83 4.49 -9.28
C LEU A 2 -3.43 4.37 -7.86
N LEU A 3 -2.90 5.09 -6.88
CA LEU A 3 -3.47 5.20 -5.52
C LEU A 3 -4.55 6.27 -5.49
N ALA A 4 -5.58 6.07 -4.65
CA ALA A 4 -6.60 7.07 -4.35
C ALA A 4 -5.98 8.32 -3.68
N ASP A 5 -6.73 9.42 -3.64
CA ASP A 5 -6.28 10.65 -2.97
C ASP A 5 -6.26 10.49 -1.44
N ARG A 6 -7.06 9.57 -0.90
CA ARG A 6 -7.10 9.18 0.51
C ARG A 6 -7.40 7.68 0.62
N VAL A 7 -6.78 7.00 1.57
CA VAL A 7 -6.97 5.58 1.82
C VAL A 7 -7.37 5.36 3.27
N LEU A 8 -8.41 4.54 3.47
CA LEU A 8 -8.92 4.15 4.78
C LEU A 8 -8.78 2.63 4.92
N VAL A 9 -8.27 2.18 6.05
CA VAL A 9 -8.28 0.75 6.43
C VAL A 9 -9.31 0.56 7.53
N LEU A 10 -10.19 -0.42 7.34
CA LEU A 10 -11.18 -0.82 8.33
C LEU A 10 -10.72 -2.09 9.03
N ASP A 11 -10.76 -2.07 10.36
CA ASP A 11 -10.55 -3.24 11.21
C ASP A 11 -11.60 -3.27 12.32
N GLU A 12 -12.20 -4.43 12.55
CA GLU A 12 -13.31 -4.63 13.50
C GLU A 12 -14.45 -3.58 13.44
N GLY A 13 -14.75 -3.09 12.24
CA GLY A 13 -15.79 -2.07 12.02
C GLY A 13 -15.38 -0.64 12.39
N ARG A 14 -14.08 -0.39 12.63
CA ARG A 14 -13.51 0.93 12.93
C ARG A 14 -12.45 1.30 11.92
N ILE A 15 -12.20 2.59 11.75
CA ILE A 15 -11.09 3.07 10.92
C ILE A 15 -9.80 2.87 11.72
N ALA A 16 -8.98 1.94 11.26
CA ALA A 16 -7.67 1.65 11.84
C ALA A 16 -6.58 2.55 11.26
N VAL A 17 -6.67 2.88 9.96
CA VAL A 17 -5.73 3.77 9.29
C VAL A 17 -6.47 4.76 8.41
N ASP A 18 -6.00 6.01 8.46
CA ASP A 18 -6.48 7.12 7.65
C ASP A 18 -5.29 7.86 7.06
N LEU A 19 -5.04 7.65 5.76
CA LEU A 19 -3.90 8.20 5.05
C LEU A 19 -4.36 9.13 3.93
N SER A 20 -4.05 10.41 4.09
CA SER A 20 -4.15 11.41 3.02
C SER A 20 -2.90 11.36 2.16
N ILE A 21 -3.06 11.07 0.87
CA ILE A 21 -1.95 11.10 -0.08
C ILE A 21 -1.86 12.55 -0.59
N GLU A 22 -1.00 13.38 0.00
CA GLU A 22 -0.87 14.81 -0.39
C GLU A 22 0.05 15.05 -1.60
N GLN A 23 0.08 14.10 -2.54
CA GLN A 23 0.93 14.25 -3.73
C GLN A 23 0.26 15.18 -4.76
N ALA A 24 0.93 16.30 -5.06
CA ALA A 24 0.48 17.30 -6.03
C ALA A 24 0.23 16.67 -7.41
N ARG A 25 -0.90 16.99 -8.02
CA ARG A 25 -1.26 16.53 -9.38
C ARG A 25 -0.39 17.23 -10.43
N PRO A 26 -0.06 16.56 -11.55
CA PRO A 26 -0.49 15.21 -11.95
C PRO A 26 0.41 14.11 -11.36
N ARG A 27 -0.19 13.08 -10.74
CA ARG A 27 0.56 11.92 -10.22
C ARG A 27 1.09 11.09 -11.38
N ARG A 28 2.39 10.79 -11.37
CA ARG A 28 3.00 9.92 -12.35
C ARG A 28 2.92 8.47 -11.89
N HIS A 29 2.62 7.58 -12.83
CA HIS A 29 2.66 6.15 -12.60
C HIS A 29 4.09 5.73 -12.22
N GLY A 30 4.27 5.11 -11.06
CA GLY A 30 5.59 4.68 -10.56
C GLY A 30 6.33 5.70 -9.70
N ASP A 31 5.65 6.74 -9.19
CA ASP A 31 6.26 7.64 -8.21
C ASP A 31 6.69 6.85 -6.95
N PRO A 32 7.97 6.89 -6.54
CA PRO A 32 8.46 6.14 -5.38
C PRO A 32 7.74 6.50 -4.08
N ALA A 33 7.15 7.70 -3.96
CA ALA A 33 6.35 8.06 -2.78
C ALA A 33 5.09 7.18 -2.65
N ALA A 34 4.55 6.67 -3.76
CA ALA A 34 3.41 5.74 -3.76
C ALA A 34 3.76 4.38 -3.12
N ALA A 35 5.02 3.94 -3.22
CA ALA A 35 5.47 2.68 -2.64
C ALA A 35 5.41 2.73 -1.11
N HIS A 36 5.84 3.85 -0.51
CA HIS A 36 5.82 4.02 0.95
C HIS A 36 4.41 3.98 1.53
N TYR A 37 3.44 4.62 0.87
CA TYR A 37 2.04 4.53 1.29
C TYR A 37 1.48 3.12 1.15
N ARG A 38 1.88 2.40 0.10
CA ARG A 38 1.45 1.02 -0.13
C ARG A 38 1.97 0.08 0.96
N GLU A 39 3.23 0.19 1.36
CA GLU A 39 3.79 -0.59 2.46
C GLU A 39 3.05 -0.36 3.78
N GLN A 40 2.80 0.90 4.13
CA GLN A 40 2.05 1.25 5.35
C GLN A 40 0.64 0.66 5.35
N LEU A 41 -0.05 0.71 4.22
CA LEU A 41 -1.39 0.14 4.07
C LEU A 41 -1.39 -1.38 4.19
N LEU A 42 -0.41 -2.06 3.60
CA LEU A 42 -0.30 -3.51 3.69
C LEU A 42 0.03 -3.95 5.11
N ALA A 43 0.94 -3.24 5.80
CA ALA A 43 1.24 -3.48 7.20
C ALA A 43 0.00 -3.28 8.10
N ALA A 44 -0.81 -2.26 7.83
CA ALA A 44 -2.07 -2.01 8.55
C ALA A 44 -3.12 -3.10 8.34
N LEU A 45 -3.06 -3.81 7.22
CA LEU A 45 -3.89 -5.00 6.94
C LEU A 45 -3.29 -6.28 7.53
N GLY A 46 -2.18 -6.20 8.27
CA GLY A 46 -1.45 -7.37 8.77
C GLY A 46 -0.70 -8.15 7.68
N VAL A 47 -0.57 -7.58 6.48
CA VAL A 47 0.16 -8.20 5.37
C VAL A 47 1.62 -7.80 5.44
N SER A 48 2.47 -8.75 5.84
CA SER A 48 3.92 -8.61 5.67
C SER A 48 4.24 -8.65 4.18
N THR A 49 4.83 -7.58 3.65
CA THR A 49 5.45 -7.58 2.31
C THR A 49 6.83 -8.21 2.38
N GLU A 50 6.94 -9.39 3.02
CA GLU A 50 8.08 -10.23 2.73
C GLU A 50 8.00 -10.53 1.24
N PRO A 51 9.06 -10.31 0.45
CA PRO A 51 9.05 -10.76 -0.92
C PRO A 51 8.73 -12.24 -0.82
N THR A 52 7.54 -12.64 -1.29
CA THR A 52 7.19 -14.05 -1.43
C THR A 52 8.36 -14.62 -2.21
N GLN A 53 9.20 -15.37 -1.53
CA GLN A 53 10.31 -16.07 -2.12
C GLN A 53 9.59 -17.05 -3.02
N TYR A 54 9.39 -16.65 -4.29
CA TYR A 54 8.89 -17.52 -5.33
C TYR A 54 9.83 -18.70 -5.26
N GLU A 55 9.32 -19.80 -4.70
CA GLU A 55 10.07 -21.03 -4.53
C GLU A 55 10.71 -21.33 -5.89
N ASP A 56 12.03 -21.22 -5.86
CA ASP A 56 12.98 -21.80 -6.78
C ASP A 56 12.75 -23.31 -6.74
N ASP A 57 11.61 -23.78 -7.27
CA ASP A 57 11.25 -25.19 -7.35
C ASP A 57 10.14 -25.42 -8.38
N ALA A 58 10.47 -25.13 -9.64
CA ALA A 58 9.80 -25.78 -10.76
C ALA A 58 10.76 -25.95 -11.95
N ARG A 59 11.75 -26.83 -11.74
CA ARG A 59 12.31 -27.79 -12.70
C ARG A 59 13.17 -27.32 -13.88
#